data_AF-A0A5C7N1C0-F1
#
_entry.id   AF-A0A5C7N1C0-F1
#
_cell.length_a   1.000
_cell.length_b   1.000
_cell.length_c   1.000
_cell.angle_alpha   90.00
_cell.angle_beta   90.00
_cell.angle_gamma   90.00
#
_symmetry.space_group_name_H-M   'P 1'
#
loop_
_entity.id
_entity.type
_entity.pdbx_description
1 polymer ?
#
loop_
_entity_poly.entity_id
_entity_poly.type
_entity_poly.pdbx_seq_one_letter_code
_entity_poly.pdbx_strand_id
1 'polypeptide(L)'
;MDSLPARLSQATPIEVNGTWQRHVAARFADSALMGRAANGRWGAEGGFPVLYLGRPTDSVTVEAYRHLIDPLITDDDVPLPPIRPRALITCTVSVKEILDLRSSTNRALAEITPAQLESETSDRTAYAACQNISAAAHQLGFHGIVAPAATKLGQTLVLFTDLLPTEEQPVRTATQMWVQLPPDPRNPQQRSTLRVVK
;
A
#
# COMPACT_ATOMS: atom_id res chain seq x y z
N MET A 1 -24.79 -3.82 -19.10
CA MET A 1 -23.60 -4.19 -18.30
C MET A 1 -23.90 -3.82 -16.87
N ASP A 2 -23.67 -4.74 -15.94
CA ASP A 2 -23.82 -4.45 -14.52
C ASP A 2 -22.75 -3.45 -14.07
N SER A 3 -23.12 -2.54 -13.16
CA SER A 3 -22.18 -1.56 -12.62
C SER A 3 -21.09 -2.26 -11.79
N LEU A 4 -19.93 -1.61 -11.62
CA LEU A 4 -18.84 -2.16 -10.80
C LEU A 4 -19.30 -2.54 -9.37
N PRO A 5 -20.07 -1.72 -8.63
CA PRO A 5 -20.63 -2.13 -7.34
C PRO A 5 -21.53 -3.38 -7.43
N ALA A 6 -22.37 -3.50 -8.46
CA ALA A 6 -23.25 -4.66 -8.62
C ALA A 6 -22.50 -5.97 -8.90
N ARG A 7 -21.30 -5.89 -9.49
CA ARG A 7 -20.42 -7.06 -9.65
C ARG A 7 -19.63 -7.36 -8.38
N LEU A 8 -19.09 -6.33 -7.72
CA LEU A 8 -18.32 -6.52 -6.49
C LEU A 8 -19.17 -7.01 -5.32
N SER A 9 -20.49 -6.75 -5.31
CA SER A 9 -21.39 -7.32 -4.31
C SER A 9 -21.50 -8.86 -4.37
N GLN A 10 -21.03 -9.48 -5.46
CA GLN A 10 -20.95 -10.94 -5.62
C GLN A 10 -19.67 -11.52 -5.02
N ALA A 11 -18.68 -10.68 -4.67
CA ALA A 11 -17.46 -11.14 -4.04
C ALA A 11 -17.72 -11.59 -2.60
N THR A 12 -17.20 -12.76 -2.23
CA THR A 12 -17.21 -13.18 -0.83
C THR A 12 -16.10 -12.45 -0.08
N PRO A 13 -16.43 -11.64 0.94
CA PRO A 13 -15.43 -10.99 1.77
C PRO A 13 -14.62 -12.03 2.54
N ILE A 14 -13.38 -11.66 2.88
CA ILE A 14 -12.50 -12.48 3.72
C ILE A 14 -12.11 -11.75 4.99
N GLU A 15 -11.57 -12.52 5.93
CA GLU A 15 -10.86 -12.00 7.08
C GLU A 15 -9.35 -11.98 6.82
N VAL A 16 -8.70 -10.89 7.19
CA VAL A 16 -7.24 -10.74 7.13
C VAL A 16 -6.68 -10.59 8.53
N ASN A 17 -5.80 -11.54 8.88
CA ASN A 17 -5.10 -11.60 10.14
C ASN A 17 -3.57 -11.52 9.96
N GLY A 18 -2.91 -11.02 11.01
CA GLY A 18 -1.48 -11.19 11.22
C GLY A 18 -0.70 -9.88 11.26
N THR A 19 0.61 -9.99 11.07
CA THR A 19 1.54 -8.85 11.13
C THR A 19 1.64 -8.16 9.78
N TRP A 20 1.50 -6.84 9.81
CA TRP A 20 1.60 -5.97 8.66
C TRP A 20 2.45 -4.74 8.98
N GLN A 21 2.97 -4.10 7.94
CA GLN A 21 3.93 -3.02 8.11
C GLN A 21 3.67 -1.85 7.17
N ARG A 22 4.10 -0.65 7.57
CA ARG A 22 4.08 0.55 6.73
C ARG A 22 5.33 1.36 7.00
N HIS A 23 5.95 1.88 5.95
CA HIS A 23 6.97 2.92 6.10
C HIS A 23 6.34 4.32 5.95
N VAL A 24 6.72 5.25 6.81
CA VAL A 24 6.31 6.67 6.74
C VAL A 24 7.51 7.58 6.94
N ALA A 25 7.37 8.87 6.63
CA ALA A 25 8.37 9.85 7.07
C ALA A 25 8.39 9.88 8.61
N ALA A 26 9.57 9.99 9.23
CA ALA A 26 9.75 9.93 10.68
C ALA A 26 8.79 10.85 11.45
N ARG A 27 8.56 12.07 10.95
CA ARG A 27 7.63 13.05 11.52
C ARG A 27 6.16 12.60 11.58
N PHE A 28 5.80 11.53 10.86
CA PHE A 28 4.45 10.96 10.85
C PHE A 28 4.38 9.61 11.59
N ALA A 29 5.43 9.21 12.32
CA ALA A 29 5.45 7.95 13.04
C ALA A 29 4.26 7.80 13.99
N ASP A 30 3.88 8.86 14.71
CA ASP A 30 2.76 8.80 15.66
C ASP A 30 1.40 8.63 14.99
N SER A 31 1.17 9.28 13.85
CA SER A 31 -0.07 9.19 13.06
C SER A 31 -0.03 8.14 11.95
N ALA A 32 0.96 7.23 11.95
CA ALA A 32 1.23 6.36 10.81
C ALA A 32 0.12 5.36 10.48
N LEU A 33 -0.65 4.96 11.49
CA LEU A 33 -1.79 4.06 11.36
C LEU A 33 -3.11 4.81 11.14
N MET A 34 -3.08 6.14 11.01
CA MET A 34 -4.24 6.88 10.54
C MET A 34 -4.32 6.80 9.02
N GLY A 35 -5.51 6.51 8.50
CA GLY A 35 -5.80 6.63 7.07
C GLY A 35 -5.74 8.09 6.62
N ARG A 36 -5.50 8.31 5.33
CA ARG A 36 -5.49 9.66 4.75
C ARG A 36 -6.24 9.69 3.42
N ALA A 37 -7.01 10.74 3.21
CA ALA A 37 -7.64 11.07 1.93
C ALA A 37 -6.58 11.72 1.01
N ALA A 38 -5.62 10.91 0.55
CA ALA A 38 -4.51 11.35 -0.28
C ALA A 38 -4.49 10.58 -1.60
N ASN A 39 -4.01 11.23 -2.65
CA ASN A 39 -3.87 10.61 -3.95
C ASN A 39 -2.83 9.47 -3.91
N GLY A 40 -3.28 8.26 -4.20
CA GLY A 40 -2.48 7.03 -4.25
C GLY A 40 -3.16 5.99 -5.13
N ARG A 41 -2.63 4.75 -5.16
CA ARG A 41 -3.22 3.70 -6.03
C ARG A 41 -4.66 3.36 -5.64
N TRP A 42 -4.96 3.35 -4.35
CA TRP A 42 -6.27 2.97 -3.81
C TRP A 42 -7.02 4.14 -3.16
N GLY A 43 -6.43 5.32 -3.11
CA GLY A 43 -7.02 6.51 -2.52
C GLY A 43 -7.05 7.64 -3.54
N ALA A 44 -8.15 8.38 -3.60
CA ALA A 44 -8.28 9.58 -4.40
C ALA A 44 -8.18 10.82 -3.50
N GLU A 45 -7.66 11.91 -4.03
CA GLU A 45 -7.67 13.20 -3.34
C GLU A 45 -9.12 13.64 -3.08
N GLY A 46 -9.42 14.08 -1.85
CA GLY A 46 -10.78 14.42 -1.43
C GLY A 46 -11.72 13.22 -1.24
N GLY A 47 -11.22 11.98 -1.33
CA GLY A 47 -11.97 10.76 -1.03
C GLY A 47 -12.03 10.41 0.46
N PHE A 48 -12.26 9.14 0.75
CA PHE A 48 -12.25 8.59 2.12
C PHE A 48 -10.82 8.27 2.60
N PRO A 49 -10.59 8.19 3.93
CA PRO A 49 -9.26 7.97 4.48
C PRO A 49 -8.78 6.52 4.29
N VAL A 50 -7.66 6.38 3.57
CA VAL A 50 -7.05 5.08 3.26
C VAL A 50 -5.74 4.88 4.01
N LEU A 51 -5.59 3.71 4.66
CA LEU A 51 -4.34 3.24 5.28
C LEU A 51 -3.73 2.13 4.41
N TYR A 52 -2.46 2.31 4.02
CA TYR A 52 -1.70 1.33 3.26
C TYR A 52 -0.75 0.57 4.18
N LEU A 53 -0.85 -0.74 4.15
CA LEU A 53 0.03 -1.69 4.83
C LEU A 53 0.58 -2.68 3.80
N GLY A 54 1.74 -3.28 4.09
CA GLY A 54 2.36 -4.28 3.24
C GLY A 54 3.01 -5.40 4.05
N ARG A 55 3.22 -6.54 3.37
CA ARG A 55 4.00 -7.68 3.87
C ARG A 55 4.58 -8.49 2.70
N PRO A 56 5.75 -9.13 2.83
CA PRO A 56 6.67 -9.09 3.97
C PRO A 56 7.42 -7.74 4.05
N THR A 57 8.36 -7.58 4.99
CA THR A 57 9.17 -6.35 5.16
C THR A 57 9.88 -5.95 3.87
N ASP A 58 10.34 -6.90 3.08
CA ASP A 58 10.99 -6.65 1.80
C ASP A 58 10.04 -5.93 0.83
N SER A 59 8.76 -6.30 0.81
CA SER A 59 7.73 -5.61 0.02
C SER A 59 7.64 -4.12 0.39
N VAL A 60 7.58 -3.83 1.69
CA VAL A 60 7.49 -2.46 2.22
C VAL A 60 8.77 -1.67 1.94
N THR A 61 9.92 -2.34 1.97
CA THR A 61 11.20 -1.74 1.62
C THR A 61 11.24 -1.38 0.14
N VAL A 62 10.86 -2.29 -0.75
CA VAL A 62 10.83 -2.02 -2.21
C VAL A 62 9.81 -0.93 -2.55
N GLU A 63 8.65 -0.87 -1.88
CA GLU A 63 7.71 0.25 -2.03
C GLU A 63 8.32 1.60 -1.62
N ALA A 64 9.23 1.61 -0.63
CA ALA A 64 9.96 2.81 -0.28
C ALA A 64 10.90 3.26 -1.41
N TYR A 65 11.63 2.33 -2.03
CA TYR A 65 12.46 2.62 -3.20
C TYR A 65 11.64 3.10 -4.39
N ARG A 66 10.53 2.41 -4.71
CA ARG A 66 9.61 2.75 -5.80
C ARG A 66 9.09 4.19 -5.74
N HIS A 67 8.91 4.73 -4.54
CA HIS A 67 8.39 6.08 -4.33
C HIS A 67 9.46 7.15 -4.05
N LEU A 68 10.63 6.77 -3.53
CA LEU A 68 11.63 7.72 -3.06
C LEU A 68 12.90 7.75 -3.91
N ILE A 69 13.17 6.68 -4.67
CA ILE A 69 14.43 6.47 -5.37
C ILE A 69 14.20 6.28 -6.86
N ASP A 70 13.37 5.31 -7.26
CA ASP A 70 13.18 4.95 -8.67
C ASP A 70 12.80 6.17 -9.55
N PRO A 71 11.95 7.14 -9.11
CA PRO A 71 11.63 8.33 -9.91
C PRO A 71 12.79 9.33 -10.09
N LEU A 72 13.87 9.18 -9.32
CA LEU A 72 15.03 10.07 -9.32
C LEU A 72 16.22 9.49 -10.12
N ILE A 73 16.16 8.21 -10.47
CA ILE A 73 17.17 7.56 -11.31
C ILE A 73 16.88 7.97 -12.75
N THR A 74 17.40 9.12 -13.17
CA THR A 74 17.29 9.62 -14.54
C THR A 74 18.57 9.40 -15.35
N ASP A 75 19.73 9.40 -14.68
CA ASP A 75 21.07 9.13 -15.26
C ASP A 75 21.97 8.52 -14.16
N ASP A 76 22.85 7.58 -14.51
CA ASP A 76 23.70 6.84 -13.57
C ASP A 76 24.69 7.74 -12.77
N ASP A 77 24.99 8.94 -13.27
CA ASP A 77 25.98 9.85 -12.70
C ASP A 77 25.39 10.97 -11.81
N VAL A 78 24.07 11.04 -11.64
CA VAL A 78 23.43 12.07 -10.81
C VAL A 78 23.31 11.59 -9.35
N PRO A 79 23.93 12.29 -8.37
CA PRO A 79 23.79 11.93 -6.97
C PRO A 79 22.33 12.02 -6.51
N LEU A 80 21.82 10.93 -5.94
CA LEU A 80 20.49 10.93 -5.35
C LEU A 80 20.42 11.94 -4.18
N PRO A 81 19.34 12.73 -4.08
CA PRO A 81 19.17 13.65 -2.96
C PRO A 81 19.05 12.88 -1.63
N PRO A 82 19.42 13.51 -0.50
CA PRO A 82 19.32 12.86 0.79
C PRO A 82 17.86 12.53 1.13
N ILE A 83 17.63 11.28 1.54
CA ILE A 83 16.32 10.80 1.94
C ILE A 83 16.06 11.25 3.37
N ARG A 84 14.92 11.91 3.58
CA ARG A 84 14.49 12.26 4.94
C ARG A 84 14.29 11.00 5.79
N PRO A 85 14.67 11.01 7.08
CA PRO A 85 14.48 9.85 7.96
C PRO A 85 13.07 9.26 7.87
N ARG A 86 13.01 7.94 7.85
CA ARG A 86 11.76 7.17 7.76
C ARG A 86 11.55 6.39 9.06
N ALA A 87 10.34 5.90 9.26
CA ALA A 87 10.00 4.95 10.30
C ALA A 87 9.25 3.78 9.66
N LEU A 88 9.65 2.55 9.98
CA LEU A 88 8.88 1.34 9.73
C LEU A 88 8.01 1.07 10.95
N ILE A 89 6.70 1.09 10.74
CA ILE A 89 5.71 0.77 11.74
C ILE A 89 5.26 -0.65 11.50
N THR A 90 5.31 -1.47 12.55
CA THR A 90 4.75 -2.82 12.55
C THR A 90 3.48 -2.83 13.39
N CYS A 91 2.43 -3.44 12.86
CA CYS A 91 1.16 -3.60 13.55
C CYS A 91 0.59 -5.01 13.38
N THR A 92 -0.29 -5.38 14.30
CA THR A 92 -1.18 -6.53 14.14
C THR A 92 -2.50 -6.06 13.57
N VAL A 93 -3.04 -6.85 12.65
CA VAL A 93 -4.31 -6.63 11.97
C VAL A 93 -5.19 -7.85 12.19
N SER A 94 -6.47 -7.61 12.46
CA SER A 94 -7.55 -8.59 12.50
C SER A 94 -8.80 -7.88 11.96
N VAL A 95 -8.98 -7.91 10.64
CA VAL A 95 -10.01 -7.11 9.93
C VAL A 95 -10.85 -8.03 9.07
N LYS A 96 -12.17 -7.89 9.16
CA LYS A 96 -13.17 -8.64 8.38
C LYS A 96 -13.58 -7.85 7.15
N GLU A 97 -14.54 -8.36 6.37
CA GLU A 97 -15.10 -7.61 5.24
C GLU A 97 -14.04 -7.08 4.26
N ILE A 98 -12.99 -7.86 3.99
CA ILE A 98 -11.92 -7.47 3.06
C ILE A 98 -12.22 -8.03 1.66
N LEU A 99 -12.16 -7.18 0.65
CA LEU A 99 -12.17 -7.60 -0.75
C LEU A 99 -10.80 -8.21 -1.13
N ASP A 100 -10.79 -9.49 -1.49
CA ASP A 100 -9.57 -10.19 -1.87
C ASP A 100 -9.28 -10.16 -3.37
N LEU A 101 -8.44 -9.24 -3.82
CA LEU A 101 -7.97 -9.14 -5.21
C LEU A 101 -6.76 -10.03 -5.51
N ARG A 102 -6.31 -10.86 -4.56
CA ARG A 102 -5.37 -11.97 -4.85
C ARG A 102 -6.09 -13.12 -5.54
N SER A 103 -7.41 -13.24 -5.33
CA SER A 103 -8.27 -14.18 -6.06
C SER A 103 -8.49 -13.72 -7.51
N SER A 104 -8.27 -14.62 -8.47
CA SER A 104 -8.58 -14.35 -9.89
C SER A 104 -10.07 -14.11 -10.12
N THR A 105 -10.95 -14.79 -9.38
CA THR A 105 -12.40 -14.62 -9.47
C THR A 105 -12.82 -13.20 -9.11
N ASN A 106 -12.31 -12.66 -7.99
CA ASN A 106 -12.63 -11.31 -7.56
C ASN A 106 -12.01 -10.26 -8.49
N ARG A 107 -10.82 -10.52 -9.06
CA ARG A 107 -10.27 -9.66 -10.12
C ARG A 107 -11.13 -9.62 -11.37
N ALA A 108 -11.74 -10.74 -11.76
CA ALA A 108 -12.67 -10.79 -12.87
C ALA A 108 -13.93 -9.95 -12.60
N LEU A 109 -14.50 -10.04 -11.38
CA LEU A 109 -15.64 -9.20 -10.96
C LEU A 109 -15.28 -7.69 -10.97
N ALA A 110 -14.07 -7.37 -10.55
CA ALA A 110 -13.53 -6.01 -10.53
C ALA A 110 -13.08 -5.50 -11.91
N GLU A 111 -13.04 -6.38 -12.92
CA GLU A 111 -12.46 -6.11 -14.25
C GLU A 111 -11.05 -5.51 -14.20
N ILE A 112 -10.22 -6.02 -13.29
CA ILE A 112 -8.84 -5.55 -13.14
C ILE A 112 -7.83 -6.62 -13.54
N THR A 113 -6.88 -6.21 -14.36
CA THR A 113 -5.77 -7.08 -14.79
C THR A 113 -4.63 -7.04 -13.77
N PRO A 114 -3.81 -8.11 -13.67
CA PRO A 114 -2.57 -8.07 -12.89
C PRO A 114 -1.66 -6.91 -13.28
N ALA A 115 -1.56 -6.59 -14.58
CA ALA A 115 -0.75 -5.49 -15.09
C ALA A 115 -1.17 -4.12 -14.53
N GLN A 116 -2.47 -3.88 -14.33
CA GLN A 116 -2.97 -2.64 -13.70
C GLN A 116 -2.67 -2.59 -12.20
N LEU A 117 -2.71 -3.72 -11.51
CA LEU A 117 -2.34 -3.80 -10.08
C LEU A 117 -0.83 -3.54 -9.89
N GLU A 118 -0.03 -4.00 -10.84
CA GLU A 118 1.44 -3.96 -10.84
C GLU A 118 2.03 -2.79 -11.65
N SER A 119 1.20 -1.83 -12.05
CA SER A 119 1.62 -0.73 -12.92
C SER A 119 2.63 0.21 -12.25
N GLU A 120 3.36 0.98 -13.05
CA GLU A 120 4.22 2.05 -12.55
C GLU A 120 3.44 3.17 -11.85
N THR A 121 4.12 3.98 -11.02
CA THR A 121 3.50 5.11 -10.30
C THR A 121 2.96 6.21 -11.23
N SER A 122 3.44 6.26 -12.47
CA SER A 122 3.05 7.24 -13.49
C SER A 122 1.81 6.82 -14.29
N ASP A 123 1.38 5.55 -14.22
CA ASP A 123 0.22 5.05 -14.96
C ASP A 123 -1.09 5.51 -14.32
N ARG A 124 -1.63 6.62 -14.83
CA ARG A 124 -2.86 7.24 -14.34
C ARG A 124 -4.10 6.40 -14.65
N THR A 125 -4.11 5.67 -15.75
CA THR A 125 -5.25 4.83 -16.14
C THR A 125 -5.37 3.64 -15.20
N ALA A 126 -4.26 2.98 -14.88
CA ALA A 126 -4.23 1.90 -13.90
C ALA A 126 -4.61 2.37 -12.49
N TYR A 127 -4.13 3.54 -12.08
CA TYR A 127 -4.53 4.16 -10.79
C TYR A 127 -6.02 4.46 -10.75
N ALA A 128 -6.59 5.04 -11.81
CA ALA A 128 -8.02 5.31 -11.88
C ALA A 128 -8.85 4.01 -11.76
N ALA A 129 -8.41 2.91 -12.38
CA ALA A 129 -9.06 1.60 -12.22
C ALA A 129 -9.06 1.13 -10.76
N CYS A 130 -7.90 1.19 -10.09
CA CYS A 130 -7.76 0.81 -8.68
C CYS A 130 -8.60 1.72 -7.75
N GLN A 131 -8.61 3.03 -8.00
CA GLN A 131 -9.41 4.00 -7.24
C GLN A 131 -10.91 3.77 -7.40
N ASN A 132 -11.38 3.44 -8.61
CA ASN A 132 -12.78 3.09 -8.87
C ASN A 132 -13.21 1.82 -8.11
N ILE A 133 -12.34 0.81 -8.07
CA ILE A 133 -12.57 -0.41 -7.27
C ILE A 133 -12.61 -0.08 -5.78
N SER A 134 -11.68 0.75 -5.31
CA SER A 134 -11.67 1.23 -3.92
C SER A 134 -12.98 1.92 -3.55
N ALA A 135 -13.45 2.84 -4.40
CA ALA A 135 -14.70 3.55 -4.19
C ALA A 135 -15.92 2.62 -4.19
N ALA A 136 -15.98 1.67 -5.12
CA ALA A 136 -17.06 0.69 -5.17
C ALA A 136 -17.03 -0.26 -3.95
N ALA A 137 -15.86 -0.71 -3.51
CA ALA A 137 -15.71 -1.53 -2.32
C ALA A 137 -16.12 -0.76 -1.05
N HIS A 138 -15.69 0.50 -0.92
CA HIS A 138 -16.07 1.38 0.19
C HIS A 138 -17.59 1.60 0.23
N GLN A 139 -18.21 1.89 -0.92
CA GLN A 139 -19.67 2.05 -1.03
C GLN A 139 -20.45 0.81 -0.60
N LEU A 140 -19.90 -0.39 -0.83
CA LEU A 140 -20.51 -1.66 -0.44
C LEU A 140 -20.25 -2.04 1.02
N GLY A 141 -19.49 -1.23 1.77
CA GLY A 141 -19.20 -1.48 3.18
C GLY A 141 -18.05 -2.45 3.45
N PHE A 142 -17.24 -2.80 2.45
CA PHE A 142 -15.99 -3.51 2.71
C PHE A 142 -15.10 -2.65 3.63
N HIS A 143 -14.38 -3.28 4.54
CA HIS A 143 -13.45 -2.61 5.46
C HIS A 143 -12.09 -2.33 4.80
N GLY A 144 -11.84 -2.92 3.64
CA GLY A 144 -10.59 -2.76 2.92
C GLY A 144 -10.43 -3.70 1.74
N ILE A 145 -9.23 -3.68 1.17
CA ILE A 145 -8.82 -4.47 0.00
C ILE A 145 -7.47 -5.10 0.30
N VAL A 146 -7.32 -6.39 0.00
CA VAL A 146 -6.01 -7.03 -0.10
C VAL A 146 -5.70 -7.34 -1.56
N ALA A 147 -4.50 -6.94 -2.01
CA ALA A 147 -4.07 -7.14 -3.39
C ALA A 147 -2.60 -7.62 -3.42
N PRO A 148 -2.16 -8.23 -4.54
CA PRO A 148 -0.74 -8.33 -4.84
C PRO A 148 -0.06 -6.96 -4.73
N ALA A 149 1.15 -6.92 -4.17
CA ALA A 149 1.91 -5.67 -4.13
C ALA A 149 2.34 -5.26 -5.55
N ALA A 150 2.36 -3.96 -5.84
CA ALA A 150 2.76 -3.46 -7.16
C ALA A 150 4.21 -3.81 -7.50
N THR A 151 5.03 -4.03 -6.48
CA THR A 151 6.44 -4.48 -6.58
C THR A 151 6.59 -5.93 -7.02
N LYS A 152 5.49 -6.69 -7.20
CA LYS A 152 5.47 -8.15 -7.42
C LYS A 152 6.04 -8.97 -6.25
N LEU A 153 6.37 -8.31 -5.14
CA LEU A 153 6.91 -8.92 -3.94
C LEU A 153 5.87 -8.76 -2.83
N GLY A 154 5.19 -9.84 -2.47
CA GLY A 154 4.26 -9.85 -1.35
C GLY A 154 2.89 -9.24 -1.64
N GLN A 155 2.33 -8.57 -0.65
CA GLN A 155 0.93 -8.15 -0.60
C GLN A 155 0.81 -6.73 -0.05
N THR A 156 -0.18 -6.01 -0.57
CA THR A 156 -0.64 -4.73 -0.03
C THR A 156 -2.02 -4.93 0.58
N LEU A 157 -2.19 -4.47 1.82
CA LEU A 157 -3.49 -4.33 2.48
C LEU A 157 -3.84 -2.86 2.57
N VAL A 158 -5.04 -2.54 2.14
CA VAL A 158 -5.63 -1.22 2.11
C VAL A 158 -6.79 -1.25 3.07
N LEU A 159 -6.81 -0.36 4.05
CA LEU A 159 -7.89 -0.29 5.04
C LEU A 159 -8.61 1.04 4.93
N PHE A 160 -9.95 0.99 4.96
CA PHE A 160 -10.83 2.14 4.96
C PHE A 160 -11.12 2.54 6.40
N THR A 161 -10.28 3.41 6.95
CA THR A 161 -10.21 3.61 8.41
C THR A 161 -11.45 4.25 9.02
N ASP A 162 -12.31 4.86 8.20
CA ASP A 162 -13.61 5.41 8.55
C ASP A 162 -14.71 4.36 8.68
N LEU A 163 -14.55 3.19 8.03
CA LEU A 163 -15.48 2.06 8.13
C LEU A 163 -15.05 1.02 9.17
N LEU A 164 -13.81 1.08 9.66
CA LEU A 164 -13.31 0.11 10.63
C LEU A 164 -13.96 0.29 12.01
N PRO A 165 -14.59 -0.77 12.56
CA PRO A 165 -14.98 -0.76 13.97
C PRO A 165 -13.74 -0.74 14.87
N THR A 166 -13.92 -0.36 16.13
CA THR A 166 -12.79 -0.07 17.05
C THR A 166 -11.91 -1.31 17.27
N GLU A 167 -12.51 -2.48 17.34
CA GLU A 167 -11.85 -3.77 17.51
C GLU A 167 -11.03 -4.23 16.29
N GLU A 168 -11.29 -3.67 15.11
CA GLU A 168 -10.58 -3.98 13.87
C GLU A 168 -9.50 -2.94 13.53
N GLN A 169 -9.35 -1.88 14.35
CA GLN A 169 -8.30 -0.89 14.16
C GLN A 169 -6.90 -1.53 14.33
N PRO A 170 -5.95 -1.31 13.39
CA PRO A 170 -4.62 -1.89 13.50
C PRO A 170 -3.90 -1.47 14.78
N VAL A 171 -3.34 -2.43 15.50
CA VAL A 171 -2.63 -2.18 16.77
C VAL A 171 -1.14 -2.13 16.52
N ARG A 172 -0.51 -0.99 16.79
CA ARG A 172 0.95 -0.84 16.68
C ARG A 172 1.64 -1.76 17.68
N THR A 173 2.61 -2.54 17.22
CA THR A 173 3.43 -3.42 18.06
C THR A 173 4.90 -3.03 18.06
N ALA A 174 5.40 -2.39 17.00
CA ALA A 174 6.78 -1.89 16.97
C ALA A 174 6.95 -0.67 16.06
N THR A 175 7.98 0.12 16.35
CA THR A 175 8.48 1.21 15.52
C THR A 175 9.98 1.03 15.36
N GLN A 176 10.46 0.99 14.11
CA GLN A 176 11.87 0.97 13.79
C GLN A 176 12.23 2.22 12.98
N MET A 177 13.19 3.00 13.48
CA MET A 177 13.68 4.18 12.76
C MET A 177 14.65 3.77 11.65
N TRP A 178 14.46 4.36 10.48
CA TRP A 178 15.33 4.22 9.32
C TRP A 178 16.06 5.54 9.12
N VAL A 179 17.28 5.61 9.65
CA VAL A 179 18.20 6.75 9.43
C VAL A 179 18.72 6.73 7.98
N GLN A 180 18.76 5.55 7.38
CA GLN A 180 18.95 5.29 5.95
C GLN A 180 17.93 4.24 5.51
N LEU A 181 17.64 4.14 4.21
CA LEU A 181 16.84 3.02 3.71
C LEU A 181 17.57 1.69 3.97
N PRO A 182 16.86 0.62 4.35
CA PRO A 182 17.43 -0.73 4.35
C PRO A 182 17.95 -1.11 2.95
N PRO A 183 18.87 -2.08 2.82
CA PRO A 183 19.32 -2.56 1.53
C PRO A 183 18.15 -2.92 0.61
N ASP A 184 18.21 -2.54 -0.67
CA ASP A 184 17.16 -2.86 -1.65
C ASP A 184 17.07 -4.39 -1.84
N PRO A 185 15.95 -5.04 -1.47
CA PRO A 185 15.77 -6.48 -1.62
C PRO A 185 15.86 -6.96 -3.08
N ARG A 186 15.66 -6.07 -4.07
CA ARG A 186 15.81 -6.39 -5.50
C ARG A 186 17.28 -6.59 -5.89
N ASN A 187 18.20 -5.93 -5.18
CA ASN A 187 19.63 -5.89 -5.47
C ASN A 187 20.46 -6.23 -4.22
N PRO A 188 20.43 -7.49 -3.72
CA PRO A 188 21.06 -7.86 -2.44
C PRO A 188 22.58 -7.68 -2.40
N GLN A 189 23.23 -7.53 -3.56
CA GLN A 189 24.67 -7.31 -3.69
C GLN A 189 25.05 -5.82 -3.58
N GLN A 190 24.09 -4.90 -3.70
CA GLN A 190 24.32 -3.45 -3.69
C GLN A 190 24.26 -2.92 -2.24
N ARG A 191 25.26 -3.31 -1.42
CA ARG A 191 25.50 -2.71 -0.10
C ARG A 191 26.16 -1.33 -0.28
N SER A 192 25.49 -0.36 -0.90
CA SER A 192 25.98 1.02 -0.96
C SER A 192 25.12 1.95 -0.10
N THR A 193 25.80 2.54 0.87
CA THR A 193 25.32 3.48 1.87
C THR A 193 24.79 4.77 1.24
N LEU A 194 23.46 4.92 1.17
CA LEU A 194 22.85 6.23 0.98
C LEU A 194 23.06 7.03 2.28
N ARG A 195 24.09 7.89 2.31
CA ARG A 195 24.39 8.77 3.45
C ARG A 195 23.42 9.95 3.50
N VAL A 196 22.89 10.23 4.68
CA VAL A 196 22.17 11.48 4.99
C VAL A 196 23.16 12.51 5.54
N VAL A 197 23.03 13.76 5.10
CA VAL A 197 23.64 14.93 5.75
C VAL A 197 22.57 15.58 6.63
N LYS A 198 22.99 16.01 7.84
CA LYS A 198 22.16 16.58 8.91
C LYS A 198 21.21 17.69 8.46
#